data_AF-A0A1Y1WK25-F1
#
_entry.id   AF-A0A1Y1WK25-F1
#
_cell.length_a   1.000
_cell.length_b   1.000
_cell.length_c   1.000
_cell.angle_alpha   90.00
_cell.angle_beta   90.00
_cell.angle_gamma   90.00
#
_symmetry.space_group_name_H-M   'P 1'
#
loop_
_entity.id
_entity.type
_entity.pdbx_description
1 polymer ?
#
loop_
_entity_poly.entity_id
_entity_poly.type
_entity_poly.pdbx_seq_one_letter_code
_entity_poly.pdbx_strand_id
1 'polypeptide(L)'
;MAKPLTALDTLVHDRYASAVANGSLLFTNSEITYKHESNIAFEIRYVPALAKKPSSKPKEKQQSKTFVNPFLPFDANLHVKTLAATHHQLLLNKYCIVPNHLLITTAEFAQQGEPLTTHDFTAAIGVLEDMSCPQIVFYNAGEESGASQPHKHLQVLPMPDSMSDPPVMELWLSDAPPGAAVAVSQKLPFVHYGVRLNTPLDPKSVEDAYARALAALTGAIF
;
A
#
# COMPACT_ATOMS: atom_id res chain seq x y z
N MET A 1 -22.23 8.17 6.82
CA MET A 1 -22.08 9.43 6.06
C MET A 1 -20.60 9.59 5.74
N ALA A 2 -20.23 9.86 4.49
CA ALA A 2 -18.83 10.12 4.15
C ALA A 2 -18.32 11.30 4.98
N LYS A 3 -17.11 11.19 5.55
CA LYS A 3 -16.48 12.31 6.24
C LYS A 3 -16.32 13.47 5.24
N PRO A 4 -16.39 14.73 5.68
CA PRO A 4 -16.03 15.85 4.81
C PRO A 4 -14.58 15.68 4.34
N LEU A 5 -14.28 16.14 3.13
CA LEU A 5 -12.92 16.16 2.60
C LEU A 5 -11.98 16.85 3.60
N THR A 6 -10.86 16.22 3.88
CA THR A 6 -9.83 16.77 4.74
C THR A 6 -8.87 17.66 3.95
N ALA A 7 -7.98 18.35 4.66
CA ALA A 7 -6.88 19.06 4.04
C ALA A 7 -5.95 18.11 3.24
N LEU A 8 -5.75 16.88 3.71
CA LEU A 8 -4.93 15.89 3.00
C LEU A 8 -5.61 15.40 1.73
N ASP A 9 -6.92 15.14 1.74
CA ASP A 9 -7.66 14.75 0.54
C ASP A 9 -7.52 15.82 -0.55
N THR A 10 -7.68 17.09 -0.17
CA THR A 10 -7.56 18.23 -1.10
C THR A 10 -6.15 18.29 -1.70
N LEU A 11 -5.12 18.17 -0.85
CA LEU A 11 -3.73 18.18 -1.29
C LEU A 11 -3.40 17.04 -2.26
N VAL A 12 -3.90 15.83 -1.98
CA VAL A 12 -3.72 14.65 -2.84
C VAL A 12 -4.41 14.87 -4.18
N HIS A 13 -5.67 15.31 -4.19
CA HIS A 13 -6.43 15.56 -5.42
C HIS A 13 -5.81 16.65 -6.29
N ASP A 14 -5.42 17.78 -5.70
CA ASP A 14 -4.81 18.89 -6.43
C ASP A 14 -3.45 18.49 -7.00
N ARG A 15 -2.64 17.79 -6.20
CA ARG A 15 -1.33 17.28 -6.65
C ARG A 15 -1.50 16.25 -7.76
N TYR A 16 -2.48 15.36 -7.66
CA TYR A 16 -2.79 14.36 -8.68
C TYR A 16 -3.22 15.01 -10.00
N ALA A 17 -4.18 15.93 -9.95
CA ALA A 17 -4.67 16.64 -11.12
C ALA A 17 -3.54 17.41 -11.82
N SER A 18 -2.71 18.12 -11.05
CA SER A 18 -1.55 18.85 -11.58
C SER A 18 -0.51 17.90 -12.22
N ALA A 19 -0.17 16.81 -11.53
CA ALA A 19 0.83 15.84 -12.01
C ALA A 19 0.37 15.08 -13.27
N VAL A 20 -0.93 14.81 -13.41
CA VAL A 20 -1.51 14.27 -14.65
C VAL A 20 -1.42 15.32 -15.76
N ALA A 21 -1.84 16.56 -15.50
CA ALA A 21 -1.87 17.63 -16.50
C ALA A 21 -0.48 18.00 -17.02
N ASN A 22 0.55 17.96 -16.17
CA ASN A 22 1.93 18.27 -16.56
C ASN A 22 2.74 17.04 -17.03
N GLY A 23 2.16 15.84 -16.98
CA GLY A 23 2.79 14.61 -17.45
C GLY A 23 3.83 13.99 -16.51
N SER A 24 4.05 14.53 -15.32
CA SER A 24 4.90 13.88 -14.30
C SER A 24 4.30 12.56 -13.80
N LEU A 25 2.97 12.45 -13.78
CA LEU A 25 2.24 11.22 -13.45
C LEU A 25 1.56 10.66 -14.70
N LEU A 26 1.81 9.37 -14.97
CA LEU A 26 1.29 8.63 -16.10
C LEU A 26 0.10 7.77 -15.67
N PHE A 27 -1.10 8.32 -15.83
CA PHE A 27 -2.34 7.60 -15.54
C PHE A 27 -2.70 6.65 -16.68
N THR A 28 -3.03 5.41 -16.34
CA THR A 28 -3.48 4.39 -17.30
C THR A 28 -4.92 4.01 -17.02
N ASN A 29 -5.80 4.28 -18.00
CA ASN A 29 -7.20 3.86 -17.93
C ASN A 29 -7.33 2.34 -17.78
N SER A 30 -8.35 1.94 -17.04
CA SER A 30 -8.65 0.55 -16.77
C SER A 30 -10.15 0.30 -16.75
N GLU A 31 -10.55 -0.89 -17.15
CA GLU A 31 -11.93 -1.36 -17.04
C GLU A 31 -12.06 -2.15 -15.74
N ILE A 32 -13.08 -1.85 -14.94
CA ILE A 32 -13.34 -2.52 -13.67
C ILE A 32 -14.55 -3.43 -13.83
N THR A 33 -14.43 -4.67 -13.36
CA THR A 33 -15.56 -5.57 -13.20
C THR A 33 -15.50 -6.23 -11.83
N TYR A 34 -16.67 -6.52 -11.26
CA TYR A 34 -16.78 -7.17 -9.97
C TYR A 34 -17.21 -8.62 -10.14
N LYS A 35 -16.58 -9.53 -9.39
CA LYS A 35 -16.93 -10.95 -9.35
C LYS A 35 -17.12 -11.37 -7.90
N HIS A 36 -18.12 -12.22 -7.66
CA HIS A 36 -18.36 -12.77 -6.33
C HIS A 36 -18.06 -14.27 -6.37
N GLU A 37 -17.19 -14.73 -5.49
CA GLU A 37 -16.86 -16.14 -5.34
C GLU A 37 -16.64 -16.45 -3.87
N SER A 38 -17.23 -17.53 -3.36
CA SER A 38 -17.16 -17.92 -1.94
C SER A 38 -17.55 -16.81 -0.94
N ASN A 39 -18.54 -15.98 -1.31
CA ASN A 39 -18.97 -14.77 -0.56
C ASN A 39 -17.87 -13.70 -0.44
N ILE A 40 -16.94 -13.65 -1.38
CA ILE A 40 -15.87 -12.65 -1.47
C ILE A 40 -16.15 -11.81 -2.70
N ALA A 41 -16.26 -10.50 -2.51
CA ALA A 41 -16.31 -9.55 -3.63
C ALA A 41 -14.88 -9.27 -4.13
N PHE A 42 -14.60 -9.67 -5.36
CA PHE A 42 -13.35 -9.38 -6.07
C PHE A 42 -13.55 -8.20 -7.01
N GLU A 43 -12.70 -7.18 -6.89
CA GLU A 43 -12.52 -6.18 -7.93
C GLU A 43 -11.47 -6.67 -8.93
N ILE A 44 -11.86 -6.82 -10.20
CA ILE A 44 -10.96 -7.18 -11.28
C ILE A 44 -10.75 -5.95 -12.15
N ARG A 45 -9.49 -5.55 -12.28
CA ARG A 45 -9.08 -4.39 -13.08
C ARG A 45 -8.33 -4.83 -14.33
N TYR A 46 -8.95 -4.62 -15.48
CA TYR A 46 -8.37 -4.93 -16.78
C TYR A 46 -7.61 -3.72 -17.35
N VAL A 47 -6.30 -3.90 -17.60
CA VAL A 47 -5.39 -2.83 -18.04
C VAL A 47 -4.60 -3.28 -19.27
N PRO A 48 -5.19 -3.28 -20.48
CA PRO A 48 -4.57 -3.82 -21.69
C PRO A 48 -3.25 -3.13 -22.06
N ALA A 49 -3.08 -1.86 -21.68
CA ALA A 49 -1.85 -1.11 -21.93
C ALA A 49 -0.62 -1.72 -21.25
N LEU A 50 -0.78 -2.43 -20.12
CA LEU A 50 0.33 -3.08 -19.44
C LEU A 50 0.93 -4.24 -20.24
N ALA A 51 0.15 -4.89 -21.10
CA ALA A 51 0.65 -5.96 -21.97
C ALA A 51 1.69 -5.45 -23.00
N LYS A 52 1.71 -4.15 -23.27
CA LYS A 52 2.68 -3.51 -24.18
C LYS A 52 3.99 -3.12 -23.49
N LYS A 53 4.11 -3.24 -22.16
CA LYS A 53 5.39 -3.06 -21.48
C LYS A 53 6.34 -4.18 -21.93
N PRO A 54 7.59 -3.87 -22.32
CA PRO A 54 8.56 -4.92 -22.61
C PRO A 54 8.69 -5.79 -21.37
N SER A 55 8.35 -7.08 -21.49
CA SER A 55 8.50 -8.03 -20.40
C SER A 55 9.97 -8.01 -19.97
N SER A 56 10.22 -7.61 -18.73
CA SER A 56 11.50 -7.79 -18.05
C SER A 56 11.70 -9.28 -17.76
N LYS A 57 11.76 -10.12 -18.80
CA LYS A 57 12.57 -11.32 -18.71
C LYS A 57 14.02 -10.82 -18.61
N PRO A 58 14.83 -11.32 -17.67
CA PRO A 58 16.25 -10.97 -17.63
C PRO A 58 16.88 -11.50 -18.93
N LYS A 59 16.90 -10.66 -19.96
CA LYS A 59 17.81 -10.85 -21.08
C LYS A 59 19.18 -10.55 -20.49
N GLU A 60 19.97 -11.61 -20.37
CA GLU A 60 21.40 -11.52 -20.14
C GLU A 60 21.99 -10.39 -21.00
N LYS A 61 22.78 -9.53 -20.36
CA LYS A 61 23.69 -8.56 -20.97
C LYS A 61 23.01 -7.44 -21.76
N GLN A 62 22.48 -6.45 -21.04
CA GLN A 62 22.63 -5.06 -21.47
C GLN A 62 23.26 -4.25 -20.33
N GLN A 63 24.29 -3.50 -20.70
CA GLN A 63 25.16 -2.68 -19.84
C GLN A 63 24.38 -1.92 -18.77
N SER A 64 24.98 -1.88 -17.57
CA SER A 64 24.54 -1.16 -16.39
C SER A 64 23.96 0.21 -16.71
N LYS A 65 22.64 0.31 -16.84
CA LYS A 65 21.96 1.55 -16.47
C LYS A 65 22.12 1.63 -14.97
N THR A 66 22.89 2.60 -14.51
CA THR A 66 22.95 2.96 -13.09
C THR A 66 21.51 3.05 -12.57
N PHE A 67 21.21 2.26 -11.53
CA PHE A 67 19.90 2.31 -10.91
C PHE A 67 19.68 3.73 -10.38
N VAL A 68 18.60 4.37 -10.83
CA VAL A 68 18.20 5.68 -10.34
C VAL A 68 17.06 5.45 -9.37
N ASN A 69 17.29 5.78 -8.09
CA ASN A 69 16.27 5.68 -7.06
C ASN A 69 15.17 6.72 -7.35
N PRO A 70 13.92 6.33 -7.66
CA PRO A 70 12.86 7.27 -8.00
C PRO A 70 12.40 8.12 -6.82
N PHE A 71 12.80 7.77 -5.59
CA PHE A 71 12.44 8.48 -4.36
C PHE A 71 13.57 9.36 -3.84
N LEU A 72 14.79 9.28 -4.42
CA LEU A 72 15.97 10.04 -3.98
C LEU A 72 16.82 10.54 -5.17
N PRO A 73 16.70 11.82 -5.58
CA PRO A 73 15.65 12.76 -5.19
C PRO A 73 14.30 12.37 -5.82
N PHE A 74 13.20 12.59 -5.11
CA PHE A 74 11.85 12.43 -5.67
C PHE A 74 11.49 13.59 -6.60
N ASP A 75 10.56 13.35 -7.53
CA ASP A 75 9.98 14.40 -8.37
C ASP A 75 9.09 15.32 -7.52
N ALA A 76 9.40 16.62 -7.49
CA ALA A 76 8.62 17.62 -6.76
C ALA A 76 7.16 17.73 -7.23
N ASN A 77 6.87 17.36 -8.48
CA ASN A 77 5.50 17.31 -9.00
C ASN A 77 4.71 16.11 -8.47
N LEU A 78 5.39 15.10 -7.90
CA LEU A 78 4.75 13.93 -7.27
C LEU A 78 4.72 14.03 -5.75
N HIS A 79 5.43 14.99 -5.15
CA HIS A 79 5.46 15.17 -3.70
C HIS A 79 4.15 15.77 -3.18
N VAL A 80 3.52 15.06 -2.25
CA VAL A 80 2.30 15.49 -1.56
C VAL A 80 2.66 16.21 -0.27
N LYS A 81 3.32 15.52 0.66
CA LYS A 81 3.59 16.02 2.02
C LYS A 81 4.83 15.37 2.62
N THR A 82 5.63 16.14 3.35
CA THR A 82 6.69 15.62 4.22
C THR A 82 6.09 15.17 5.55
N LEU A 83 6.31 13.91 5.92
CA LEU A 83 5.92 13.34 7.21
C LEU A 83 7.11 13.40 8.17
N ALA A 84 7.47 14.63 8.57
CA ALA A 84 8.72 14.91 9.27
C ALA A 84 8.87 14.15 10.59
N ALA A 85 7.77 13.96 11.34
CA ALA A 85 7.78 13.29 12.64
C ALA A 85 8.18 11.81 12.56
N THR A 86 8.05 11.17 11.40
CA THR A 86 8.37 9.75 11.19
C THR A 86 9.56 9.54 10.25
N HIS A 87 10.11 10.62 9.68
CA HIS A 87 11.15 10.59 8.63
C HIS A 87 10.68 9.90 7.33
N HIS A 88 9.46 10.20 6.89
CA HIS A 88 8.91 9.71 5.62
C HIS A 88 8.46 10.83 4.69
N GLN A 89 8.28 10.50 3.42
CA GLN A 89 7.69 11.34 2.39
C GLN A 89 6.41 10.68 1.87
N LEU A 90 5.38 11.48 1.63
CA LEU A 90 4.16 11.06 0.95
C LEU A 90 4.23 11.52 -0.51
N LEU A 91 4.27 10.56 -1.43
CA LEU A 91 4.41 10.79 -2.87
C LEU A 91 3.22 10.19 -3.62
N LEU A 92 2.91 10.70 -4.81
CA LEU A 92 2.06 10.02 -5.78
C LEU A 92 2.85 8.93 -6.51
N ASN A 93 2.20 7.80 -6.78
CA ASN A 93 2.75 6.80 -7.69
C ASN A 93 2.76 7.34 -9.13
N LYS A 94 3.95 7.43 -9.71
CA LYS A 94 4.17 7.89 -11.09
C LYS A 94 3.41 7.07 -12.13
N TYR A 95 3.31 5.75 -11.96
CA TYR A 95 2.67 4.84 -12.92
C TYR A 95 1.32 4.41 -12.37
N CYS A 96 0.36 5.33 -12.46
CA CYS A 96 -0.88 5.25 -11.72
C CYS A 96 -1.95 4.49 -12.51
N ILE A 97 -2.56 3.49 -11.88
CA ILE A 97 -3.70 2.73 -12.43
C ILE A 97 -4.97 3.05 -11.65
N VAL A 98 -4.84 3.13 -10.32
CA VAL A 98 -5.90 3.57 -9.40
C VAL A 98 -5.64 5.04 -9.10
N PRO A 99 -6.56 5.96 -9.43
CA PRO A 99 -6.38 7.38 -9.12
C PRO A 99 -5.99 7.61 -7.66
N ASN A 100 -5.16 8.62 -7.42
CA ASN A 100 -4.68 8.97 -6.07
C ASN A 100 -3.88 7.86 -5.36
N HIS A 101 -3.30 6.89 -6.08
CA HIS A 101 -2.36 5.93 -5.48
C HIS A 101 -1.14 6.65 -4.89
N LEU A 102 -0.94 6.52 -3.58
CA LEU A 102 0.16 7.15 -2.84
C LEU A 102 1.24 6.12 -2.43
N LEU A 103 2.44 6.64 -2.21
CA LEU A 103 3.58 5.94 -1.67
C LEU A 103 4.04 6.65 -0.40
N ILE A 104 4.23 5.91 0.69
CA ILE A 104 4.91 6.38 1.91
C ILE A 104 6.34 5.85 1.84
N THR A 105 7.30 6.71 1.52
CA THR A 105 8.71 6.33 1.33
C THR A 105 9.56 6.81 2.50
N THR A 106 10.56 6.06 2.91
CA THR A 106 11.54 6.58 3.90
C THR A 106 12.29 7.80 3.31
N ALA A 107 12.62 8.77 4.16
CA ALA A 107 13.33 9.98 3.73
C ALA A 107 14.80 9.69 3.37
N GLU A 108 15.39 8.68 4.00
CA GLU A 108 16.69 8.11 3.66
C GLU A 108 16.51 6.71 3.08
N PHE A 109 17.52 6.23 2.35
CA PHE A 109 17.46 4.89 1.80
C PHE A 109 17.44 3.84 2.92
N ALA A 110 16.33 3.11 3.01
CA ALA A 110 16.22 1.84 3.70
C ALA A 110 15.88 0.75 2.69
N GLN A 111 16.28 -0.50 2.96
CA GLN A 111 16.11 -1.60 2.02
C GLN A 111 14.65 -2.11 2.03
N GLN A 112 14.03 -2.22 0.86
CA GLN A 112 12.73 -2.86 0.69
C GLN A 112 12.84 -4.33 1.12
N GLY A 113 11.89 -4.76 1.95
CA GLY A 113 11.89 -6.08 2.57
C GLY A 113 12.37 -6.08 4.02
N GLU A 114 13.03 -5.03 4.50
CA GLU A 114 13.26 -4.86 5.93
C GLU A 114 11.92 -4.81 6.68
N PRO A 115 11.84 -5.38 7.90
CA PRO A 115 10.63 -5.32 8.72
C PRO A 115 10.11 -3.89 8.89
N LEU A 116 8.79 -3.76 8.98
CA LEU A 116 8.15 -2.48 9.31
C LEU A 116 8.38 -2.15 10.79
N THR A 117 8.65 -0.88 11.04
CA THR A 117 8.96 -0.33 12.37
C THR A 117 7.79 0.46 12.93
N THR A 118 7.84 0.83 14.21
CA THR A 118 6.86 1.77 14.80
C THR A 118 6.73 3.06 13.98
N HIS A 119 7.82 3.60 13.43
CA HIS A 119 7.78 4.84 12.62
C HIS A 119 7.00 4.64 11.31
N ASP A 120 7.17 3.49 10.65
CA ASP A 120 6.42 3.15 9.44
C ASP A 120 4.92 3.06 9.73
N PHE A 121 4.54 2.41 10.84
CA PHE A 121 3.14 2.31 11.25
C PHE A 121 2.58 3.66 11.70
N THR A 122 3.34 4.50 12.40
CA THR A 122 2.92 5.86 12.74
C THR A 122 2.63 6.68 11.48
N ALA A 123 3.48 6.57 10.45
CA ALA A 123 3.28 7.26 9.17
C ALA A 123 2.02 6.76 8.46
N ALA A 124 1.84 5.43 8.37
CA ALA A 124 0.68 4.81 7.75
C ALA A 124 -0.62 5.15 8.47
N ILE A 125 -0.67 5.03 9.79
CA ILE A 125 -1.84 5.36 10.62
C ILE A 125 -2.19 6.84 10.47
N GLY A 126 -1.19 7.73 10.53
CA GLY A 126 -1.42 9.17 10.35
C GLY A 126 -2.04 9.50 8.99
N VAL A 127 -1.58 8.86 7.91
CA VAL A 127 -2.20 9.00 6.58
C VAL A 127 -3.63 8.45 6.56
N LEU A 128 -3.87 7.29 7.15
CA LEU A 128 -5.21 6.68 7.24
C LEU A 128 -6.21 7.55 8.00
N GLU A 129 -5.79 8.17 9.10
CA GLU A 129 -6.63 9.01 9.95
C GLU A 129 -6.88 10.40 9.33
N ASP A 130 -5.91 10.94 8.60
CA ASP A 130 -5.99 12.23 7.90
C ASP A 130 -6.86 12.16 6.63
N MET A 131 -7.20 10.98 6.10
CA MET A 131 -8.03 10.83 4.89
C MET A 131 -9.51 10.66 5.23
N SER A 132 -10.41 11.20 4.40
CA SER A 132 -11.86 11.10 4.63
C SER A 132 -12.46 9.77 4.21
N CYS A 133 -11.91 9.13 3.18
CA CYS A 133 -12.38 7.84 2.67
C CYS A 133 -11.48 6.67 3.14
N PRO A 134 -12.05 5.46 3.32
CA PRO A 134 -11.27 4.28 3.69
C PRO A 134 -10.16 3.99 2.68
N GLN A 135 -8.97 3.65 3.18
CA GLN A 135 -7.83 3.26 2.36
C GLN A 135 -7.32 1.87 2.76
N ILE A 136 -6.59 1.24 1.85
CA ILE A 136 -5.73 0.09 2.13
C ILE A 136 -4.28 0.56 2.14
N VAL A 137 -3.54 0.21 3.18
CA VAL A 137 -2.07 0.29 3.18
C VAL A 137 -1.49 -1.10 3.04
N PHE A 138 -0.52 -1.27 2.15
CA PHE A 138 0.18 -2.54 1.97
C PHE A 138 1.67 -2.36 1.71
N TYR A 139 2.44 -3.42 2.00
CA TYR A 139 3.90 -3.45 1.89
C TYR A 139 4.35 -4.76 1.25
N ASN A 140 5.05 -4.67 0.13
CA ASN A 140 5.56 -5.83 -0.60
C ASN A 140 7.00 -6.11 -0.14
N ALA A 141 7.19 -7.15 0.68
CA ALA A 141 8.48 -7.51 1.25
C ALA A 141 9.01 -8.83 0.67
N GLY A 142 10.19 -8.79 0.03
CA GLY A 142 10.85 -9.96 -0.56
C GLY A 142 10.76 -10.01 -2.10
N GLU A 143 11.60 -10.85 -2.71
CA GLU A 143 11.75 -10.96 -4.18
C GLU A 143 10.44 -11.38 -4.87
N GLU A 144 9.73 -12.35 -4.27
CA GLU A 144 8.47 -12.90 -4.81
C GLU A 144 7.23 -12.07 -4.43
N SER A 145 7.39 -10.95 -3.73
CA SER A 145 6.26 -10.13 -3.25
C SER A 145 5.67 -9.19 -4.31
N GLY A 146 6.29 -9.12 -5.50
CA GLY A 146 5.94 -8.12 -6.52
C GLY A 146 6.49 -6.73 -6.23
N ALA A 147 7.47 -6.60 -5.34
CA ALA A 147 8.21 -5.35 -5.14
C ALA A 147 9.00 -4.96 -6.40
N SER A 148 8.94 -3.69 -6.79
CA SER A 148 9.61 -3.20 -8.00
C SER A 148 10.75 -2.21 -7.74
N GLN A 149 10.86 -1.70 -6.51
CA GLN A 149 11.87 -0.75 -6.08
C GLN A 149 12.58 -1.25 -4.82
N PRO A 150 13.92 -1.13 -4.74
CA PRO A 150 14.70 -1.56 -3.58
C PRO A 150 14.66 -0.58 -2.41
N HIS A 151 14.17 0.65 -2.60
CA HIS A 151 14.01 1.61 -1.52
C HIS A 151 12.67 1.37 -0.80
N LYS A 152 12.71 1.20 0.53
CA LYS A 152 11.58 0.99 1.42
C LYS A 152 10.42 1.96 1.17
N HIS A 153 9.26 1.40 0.83
CA HIS A 153 8.02 2.16 0.63
C HIS A 153 6.78 1.31 0.90
N LEU A 154 5.79 1.93 1.53
CA LEU A 154 4.44 1.41 1.66
C LEU A 154 3.55 2.04 0.57
N GLN A 155 2.52 1.32 0.16
CA GLN A 155 1.57 1.76 -0.85
C GLN A 155 0.21 2.01 -0.20
N VAL A 156 -0.44 3.10 -0.59
CA VAL A 156 -1.78 3.46 -0.10
C VAL A 156 -2.72 3.57 -1.29
N LEU A 157 -3.82 2.82 -1.25
CA LEU A 157 -4.86 2.83 -2.27
C LEU A 157 -6.21 3.19 -1.65
N PRO A 158 -7.03 4.00 -2.33
CA PRO A 158 -8.42 4.19 -1.93
C PRO A 158 -9.17 2.86 -2.05
N MET A 159 -10.01 2.57 -1.06
CA MET A 159 -10.98 1.50 -1.18
C MET A 159 -12.00 1.81 -2.29
N PRO A 160 -12.46 0.82 -3.04
CA PRO A 160 -13.56 1.02 -3.99
C PRO A 160 -14.83 1.50 -3.27
N ASP A 161 -15.51 2.51 -3.81
CA ASP A 161 -16.75 3.05 -3.23
C ASP A 161 -17.86 1.99 -3.05
N SER A 162 -17.82 0.93 -3.87
CA SER A 162 -18.76 -0.19 -3.80
C SER A 162 -18.51 -1.13 -2.63
N MET A 163 -17.45 -0.91 -1.85
CA MET A 163 -16.98 -1.83 -0.81
C MET A 163 -16.96 -1.13 0.54
N SER A 164 -17.84 -1.56 1.45
CA SER A 164 -17.89 -1.03 2.82
C SER A 164 -16.72 -1.51 3.68
N ASP A 165 -16.26 -2.73 3.44
CA ASP A 165 -15.14 -3.38 4.14
C ASP A 165 -14.33 -4.22 3.15
N PRO A 166 -12.99 -4.35 3.33
CA PRO A 166 -12.20 -5.21 2.48
C PRO A 166 -12.67 -6.67 2.61
N PRO A 167 -12.58 -7.50 1.55
CA PRO A 167 -13.18 -8.83 1.57
C PRO A 167 -12.58 -9.76 2.64
N VAL A 168 -11.36 -9.46 3.08
CA VAL A 168 -10.70 -10.12 4.21
C VAL A 168 -11.44 -9.91 5.54
N MET A 169 -12.14 -8.79 5.71
CA MET A 169 -12.95 -8.51 6.91
C MET A 169 -14.10 -9.51 7.01
N GLU A 170 -14.86 -9.68 5.92
CA GLU A 170 -16.01 -10.60 5.84
C GLU A 170 -15.61 -12.08 5.98
N LEU A 171 -14.42 -12.42 5.49
CA LEU A 171 -13.92 -13.81 5.52
C LEU A 171 -13.35 -14.25 6.86
N TRP A 172 -12.99 -13.31 7.73
CA TRP A 172 -12.13 -13.62 8.86
C TRP A 172 -12.38 -12.76 10.10
N LEU A 173 -12.32 -11.44 9.98
CA LEU A 173 -12.21 -10.56 11.15
C LEU A 173 -13.54 -10.29 11.85
N SER A 174 -14.69 -10.57 11.23
CA SER A 174 -16.00 -10.40 11.88
C SER A 174 -16.09 -11.16 13.21
N ASP A 175 -15.55 -12.39 13.26
CA ASP A 175 -15.65 -13.28 14.43
C ASP A 175 -14.42 -13.25 15.35
N ALA A 176 -13.29 -12.70 14.90
CA ALA A 176 -12.07 -12.60 15.71
C ALA A 176 -12.18 -11.45 16.73
N PRO A 177 -11.82 -11.62 18.01
CA PRO A 177 -11.80 -10.51 18.95
C PRO A 177 -10.66 -9.52 18.65
N PRO A 178 -10.86 -8.19 18.83
CA PRO A 178 -9.76 -7.22 18.79
C PRO A 178 -8.65 -7.56 19.79
N GLY A 179 -7.40 -7.34 19.40
CA GLY A 179 -6.23 -7.62 20.23
C GLY A 179 -5.95 -9.10 20.47
N ALA A 180 -6.70 -10.01 19.82
CA ALA A 180 -6.50 -11.44 19.95
C ALA A 180 -5.16 -11.92 19.35
N ALA A 181 -4.84 -13.19 19.62
CA ALA A 181 -3.69 -13.87 19.02
C ALA A 181 -3.79 -13.91 17.48
N VAL A 182 -2.68 -14.25 16.83
CA VAL A 182 -2.63 -14.45 15.39
C VAL A 182 -3.66 -15.51 15.00
N ALA A 183 -4.52 -15.17 14.04
CA ALA A 183 -5.58 -16.03 13.54
C ALA A 183 -5.37 -16.36 12.05
N VAL A 184 -6.04 -17.43 11.63
CA VAL A 184 -6.09 -17.92 10.24
C VAL A 184 -7.54 -18.25 9.89
N SER A 185 -7.93 -18.06 8.63
CA SER A 185 -9.26 -18.39 8.11
C SER A 185 -9.20 -19.67 7.28
N GLN A 186 -10.03 -20.65 7.62
CA GLN A 186 -10.17 -21.88 6.84
C GLN A 186 -10.86 -21.66 5.47
N LYS A 187 -11.37 -20.45 5.22
CA LYS A 187 -12.08 -20.09 3.97
C LYS A 187 -11.13 -19.65 2.86
N LEU A 188 -9.87 -19.32 3.18
CA LEU A 188 -8.89 -18.85 2.20
C LEU A 188 -7.95 -20.00 1.78
N PRO A 189 -7.72 -20.21 0.47
CA PRO A 189 -6.99 -21.37 -0.05
C PRO A 189 -5.46 -21.19 -0.01
N PHE A 190 -4.93 -20.22 0.72
CA PHE A 190 -3.51 -19.90 0.82
C PHE A 190 -3.12 -19.64 2.27
N VAL A 191 -1.83 -19.81 2.60
CA VAL A 191 -1.30 -19.50 3.94
C VAL A 191 -1.39 -18.00 4.18
N HIS A 192 -2.01 -17.62 5.29
CA HIS A 192 -2.16 -16.24 5.71
C HIS A 192 -2.30 -16.19 7.23
N TYR A 193 -2.01 -15.03 7.78
CA TYR A 193 -2.05 -14.77 9.21
C TYR A 193 -2.49 -13.34 9.46
N GLY A 194 -3.00 -13.12 10.66
CA GLY A 194 -2.85 -11.80 11.28
C GLY A 194 -3.81 -11.59 12.43
N VAL A 195 -4.17 -10.33 12.64
CA VAL A 195 -4.64 -9.87 13.94
C VAL A 195 -5.70 -8.81 13.74
N ARG A 196 -6.83 -8.93 14.45
CA ARG A 196 -7.79 -7.83 14.56
C ARG A 196 -7.23 -6.78 15.48
N LEU A 197 -7.00 -5.57 14.97
CA LEU A 197 -6.41 -4.48 15.75
C LEU A 197 -7.44 -3.83 16.68
N ASN A 198 -6.96 -3.27 17.80
CA ASN A 198 -7.79 -2.46 18.69
C ASN A 198 -7.97 -1.05 18.11
N THR A 199 -9.10 -0.42 18.41
CA THR A 199 -9.34 1.00 18.10
C THR A 199 -9.43 1.79 19.41
N PRO A 200 -8.76 2.95 19.55
CA PRO A 200 -7.89 3.60 18.57
C PRO A 200 -6.62 2.81 18.28
N LEU A 201 -6.02 3.04 17.11
CA LEU A 201 -4.79 2.37 16.71
C LEU A 201 -3.61 3.00 17.46
N ASP A 202 -2.83 2.16 18.14
CA ASP A 202 -1.54 2.54 18.72
C ASP A 202 -0.41 1.96 17.84
N PRO A 203 0.48 2.78 17.27
CA PRO A 203 1.51 2.32 16.35
C PRO A 203 2.38 1.19 16.91
N LYS A 204 2.71 1.24 18.21
CA LYS A 204 3.52 0.19 18.84
C LYS A 204 2.77 -1.13 18.93
N SER A 205 1.50 -1.08 19.33
CA SER A 205 0.62 -2.25 19.35
C SER A 205 0.41 -2.86 17.95
N VAL A 206 0.38 -2.03 16.89
CA VAL A 206 0.30 -2.50 15.50
C VAL A 206 1.61 -3.18 15.07
N GLU A 207 2.77 -2.61 15.41
CA GLU A 207 4.06 -3.24 15.18
C GLU A 207 4.17 -4.60 15.90
N ASP A 208 3.73 -4.69 17.15
CA ASP A 208 3.76 -5.94 17.90
C ASP A 208 2.82 -6.99 17.27
N ALA A 209 1.67 -6.57 16.75
CA ALA A 209 0.76 -7.44 16.00
C ALA A 209 1.38 -7.93 14.68
N TYR A 210 2.07 -7.04 13.97
CA TYR A 210 2.84 -7.37 12.77
C TYR A 210 3.96 -8.37 13.07
N ALA A 211 4.75 -8.14 14.12
CA ALA A 211 5.83 -9.04 14.52
C ALA A 211 5.31 -10.45 14.87
N ARG A 212 4.18 -10.56 15.58
CA ARG A 212 3.53 -11.86 15.85
C ARG A 212 3.09 -12.57 14.57
N ALA A 213 2.47 -11.85 13.63
CA ALA A 213 2.03 -12.43 12.36
C ALA A 213 3.21 -12.85 11.48
N LEU A 214 4.28 -12.06 11.45
CA LEU A 214 5.52 -12.36 10.73
C LEU A 214 6.25 -13.58 11.33
N ALA A 215 6.30 -13.68 12.65
CA ALA A 215 6.83 -14.84 13.36
C ALA A 215 6.07 -16.12 13.01
N ALA A 216 4.73 -16.04 12.97
CA ALA A 216 3.89 -17.18 12.56
C ALA A 216 4.14 -17.60 11.10
N LEU A 217 4.41 -16.65 10.20
CA LEU A 217 4.69 -16.92 8.78
C LEU A 217 6.07 -17.55 8.56
N THR A 218 7.10 -17.07 9.26
CA THR A 218 8.50 -17.41 9.00
C THR A 218 9.05 -18.49 9.95
N GLY A 219 8.38 -18.74 11.07
CA GLY A 219 8.90 -19.54 12.17
C GLY A 219 10.03 -18.88 12.96
N ALA A 220 10.39 -17.62 12.66
CA ALA A 220 11.43 -16.86 13.35
C ALA A 220 10.85 -16.03 14.51
N ILE A 221 11.68 -15.71 15.51
CA ILE A 221 11.34 -14.79 16.60
C ILE A 221 12.00 -13.44 16.25
N PHE A 222 11.20 -12.37 16.23
CA PHE A 222 11.62 -11.00 15.90
C PHE A 222 11.50 -10.10 17.14
#